data_AF-A0A3S4VFI2-F1
#
_entry.id   AF-A0A3S4VFI2-F1
#
_cell.length_a   1.000
_cell.length_b   1.000
_cell.length_c   1.000
_cell.angle_alpha   90.00
_cell.angle_beta   90.00
_cell.angle_gamma   90.00
#
_symmetry.space_group_name_H-M   'P 1'
#
loop_
_entity.id
_entity.type
_entity.pdbx_description
1 polymer ?
#
loop_
_entity_poly.entity_id
_entity_poly.type
_entity_poly.pdbx_seq_one_letter_code
_entity_poly.pdbx_strand_id
1 'polypeptide(L)'
;MQIEEDIEYLDCHVIDNVEPLDMQLNRIPALFAPESIALLLWPDFPIPPNLLDFQNRHNPPTFHFPQPKIDESVQKRHLDQYSHNENPPLSLKTYFVLDANKIQFFHSLSLKAKMKSLFQGKFGDDTAKVAPYLIEVIRDEAHIHTGEMMGLFSLKSALHEFNWEDNLGIFIHSYADFDSVYQHLRKFPMLQDERGKWHFFRFYDPKVLRDYLNIIAKRPEKLHKFFGYDNNIIYAFGSGFGDSFHYYTLKALPEDTLPASVVMTDWELEGFKNKKWLETRQDYLDEIWLNYNDNFLEEDKNRLLDYLDNAVIHGYEDKKRSFSTH
;
A
#
# COMPACT_ATOMS: atom_id res chain seq x y z
N MET A 1 -27.13 -18.65 -18.57
CA MET A 1 -26.53 -17.34 -18.28
C MET A 1 -26.51 -17.23 -16.78
N GLN A 2 -25.38 -17.63 -16.21
CA GLN A 2 -25.20 -17.76 -14.77
C GLN A 2 -25.09 -16.34 -14.20
N ILE A 3 -25.82 -16.10 -13.12
CA ILE A 3 -25.70 -14.91 -12.31
C ILE A 3 -24.30 -15.04 -11.68
N GLU A 4 -23.28 -14.45 -12.30
CA GLU A 4 -22.02 -14.18 -11.62
C GLU A 4 -22.37 -13.18 -10.53
N GLU A 5 -22.50 -13.67 -9.31
CA GLU A 5 -22.61 -12.84 -8.13
C GLU A 5 -21.42 -11.86 -8.09
N ASP A 6 -21.67 -10.68 -7.55
CA ASP A 6 -20.77 -9.54 -7.40
C ASP A 6 -19.64 -9.85 -6.39
N ILE A 7 -18.89 -10.94 -6.59
CA ILE A 7 -17.94 -11.52 -5.64
C ILE A 7 -16.65 -10.70 -5.66
N GLU A 8 -16.31 -10.15 -4.49
CA GLU A 8 -14.99 -9.56 -4.24
C GLU A 8 -14.00 -10.61 -3.76
N TYR A 9 -12.85 -10.71 -4.44
CA TYR A 9 -11.77 -11.67 -4.17
C TYR A 9 -10.64 -11.07 -3.32
N LEU A 10 -10.84 -9.88 -2.76
CA LEU A 10 -9.93 -9.25 -1.82
C LEU A 10 -10.61 -9.11 -0.45
N ASP A 11 -9.84 -9.34 0.59
CA ASP A 11 -10.14 -8.89 1.94
C ASP A 11 -9.23 -7.70 2.27
N CYS A 12 -9.81 -6.63 2.79
CA CYS A 12 -9.09 -5.46 3.28
C CYS A 12 -9.25 -5.38 4.79
N HIS A 13 -8.15 -5.56 5.52
CA HIS A 13 -8.05 -5.28 6.94
C HIS A 13 -7.56 -3.86 7.16
N VAL A 14 -8.29 -3.08 7.95
CA VAL A 14 -7.97 -1.68 8.22
C VAL A 14 -7.66 -1.50 9.70
N ILE A 15 -6.54 -0.84 9.97
CA ILE A 15 -6.18 -0.30 11.28
C ILE A 15 -6.38 1.21 11.19
N ASP A 16 -7.41 1.72 11.85
CA ASP A 16 -7.72 3.15 11.93
C ASP A 16 -7.05 3.81 13.14
N ASN A 17 -7.02 5.15 13.16
CA ASN A 17 -6.43 5.96 14.22
C ASN A 17 -4.97 5.57 14.51
N VAL A 18 -4.21 5.31 13.45
CA VAL A 18 -2.78 5.09 13.54
C VAL A 18 -2.14 6.37 14.05
N GLU A 19 -1.52 6.28 15.22
CA GLU A 19 -0.69 7.35 15.80
C GLU A 19 0.78 7.03 15.52
N PRO A 20 1.42 7.69 14.52
CA PRO A 20 2.83 7.48 14.26
C PRO A 20 3.69 7.93 15.43
N LEU A 21 4.88 7.35 15.53
CA LEU A 21 5.75 7.54 16.67
C LEU A 21 6.48 8.88 16.56
N ASP A 22 6.40 9.71 17.59
CA ASP A 22 7.32 10.85 17.70
C ASP A 22 8.71 10.37 18.17
N MET A 23 9.53 11.24 18.75
CA MET A 23 10.84 10.91 19.36
C MET A 23 10.81 9.82 20.47
N GLN A 24 9.65 9.22 20.75
CA GLN A 24 9.41 8.17 21.76
C GLN A 24 9.86 8.51 23.19
N LEU A 25 10.14 9.78 23.50
CA LEU A 25 10.75 10.21 24.76
C LEU A 25 9.99 9.78 26.02
N ASN A 26 8.67 9.59 25.90
CA ASN A 26 7.79 9.24 27.01
C ASN A 26 7.11 7.87 26.87
N ARG A 27 7.54 7.04 25.90
CA ARG A 27 6.92 5.74 25.63
C ARG A 27 7.70 4.62 26.30
N ILE A 28 7.05 3.84 27.16
CA ILE A 28 7.67 2.72 27.88
C ILE A 28 6.71 1.53 27.86
N PRO A 29 7.09 0.39 27.24
CA PRO A 29 8.34 0.19 26.51
C PRO A 29 8.46 1.07 25.26
N ALA A 30 9.70 1.33 24.81
CA ALA A 30 9.94 1.89 23.49
C ALA A 30 9.52 0.85 22.43
N LEU A 31 8.85 1.30 21.38
CA LEU A 31 8.24 0.43 20.37
C LEU A 31 8.63 0.94 18.99
N PHE A 32 8.78 0.02 18.06
CA PHE A 32 9.38 0.32 16.77
C PHE A 32 8.34 0.84 15.74
N ALA A 33 7.08 0.46 15.93
CA ALA A 33 5.91 0.90 15.18
C ALA A 33 4.69 0.94 16.13
N PRO A 34 3.55 1.51 15.71
CA PRO A 34 2.27 1.25 16.34
C PRO A 34 2.05 -0.26 16.50
N GLU A 35 1.61 -0.70 17.67
CA GLU A 35 1.63 -2.12 18.08
C GLU A 35 0.80 -3.01 17.16
N SER A 36 -0.33 -2.49 16.68
CA SER A 36 -1.21 -3.17 15.74
C SER A 36 -0.52 -3.42 14.40
N ILE A 37 0.20 -2.42 13.87
CA ILE A 37 0.94 -2.54 12.61
C ILE A 37 2.18 -3.44 12.80
N ALA A 38 2.87 -3.29 13.93
CA ALA A 38 4.00 -4.13 14.30
C ALA A 38 3.64 -5.62 14.31
N LEU A 39 2.59 -5.98 15.05
CA LEU A 39 2.13 -7.36 15.16
C LEU A 39 1.50 -7.89 13.87
N LEU A 40 0.93 -7.02 13.04
CA LEU A 40 0.43 -7.39 11.72
C LEU A 40 1.58 -7.72 10.76
N LEU A 41 2.58 -6.84 10.68
CA LEU A 41 3.72 -7.00 9.78
C LEU A 41 4.73 -8.05 10.27
N TRP A 42 4.81 -8.25 11.58
CA TRP A 42 5.69 -9.23 12.21
C TRP A 42 4.95 -9.93 13.36
N PRO A 43 4.17 -10.99 13.08
CA PRO A 43 3.36 -11.67 14.10
C PRO A 43 4.16 -12.33 15.23
N ASP A 44 5.41 -12.70 14.96
CA ASP A 44 6.38 -13.25 15.91
C ASP A 44 7.20 -12.16 16.62
N PHE A 45 6.84 -10.88 16.47
CA PHE A 45 7.59 -9.77 17.03
C PHE A 45 7.56 -9.75 18.57
N PRO A 46 8.73 -9.79 19.24
CA PRO A 46 8.78 -9.75 20.69
C PRO A 46 8.51 -8.34 21.20
N ILE A 47 7.44 -8.18 21.97
CA ILE A 47 7.16 -6.93 22.68
C ILE A 47 7.94 -6.93 24.00
N PRO A 48 8.86 -5.98 24.22
CA PRO A 48 9.61 -5.93 25.47
C PRO A 48 8.68 -5.56 26.65
N PRO A 49 8.94 -6.08 27.86
CA PRO A 49 8.15 -5.75 29.02
C PRO A 49 8.30 -4.26 29.41
N ASN A 50 7.25 -3.70 30.01
CA ASN A 50 7.31 -2.37 30.60
C ASN A 50 8.14 -2.41 31.88
N LEU A 51 9.40 -1.97 31.83
CA LEU A 51 10.30 -1.97 32.98
C LEU A 51 9.88 -0.99 34.09
N LEU A 52 9.05 0.01 33.77
CA LEU A 52 8.49 0.93 34.78
C LEU A 52 7.23 0.41 35.45
N ASP A 53 6.57 -0.60 34.87
CA ASP A 53 5.50 -1.32 35.56
C ASP A 53 6.12 -2.35 36.50
N PHE A 54 6.49 -1.93 37.71
CA PHE A 54 7.12 -2.81 38.69
C PHE A 54 6.31 -4.06 39.04
N GLN A 55 4.98 -4.03 38.85
CA GLN A 55 4.09 -5.17 39.15
C GLN A 55 4.13 -6.21 38.02
N ASN A 56 4.19 -5.76 36.76
CA ASN A 56 4.19 -6.62 35.58
C ASN A 56 5.50 -6.64 34.79
N ARG A 57 6.62 -6.12 35.34
CA ARG A 57 7.92 -6.00 34.64
C ARG A 57 8.50 -7.29 34.06
N HIS A 58 7.99 -8.45 34.49
CA HIS A 58 8.40 -9.76 33.98
C HIS A 58 7.46 -10.30 32.88
N ASN A 59 6.34 -9.62 32.64
CA ASN A 59 5.32 -9.97 31.66
C ASN A 59 5.29 -8.90 30.55
N PRO A 60 5.51 -9.28 29.29
CA PRO A 60 5.24 -8.41 28.15
C PRO A 60 3.81 -7.87 28.17
N PRO A 61 3.58 -6.60 27.77
CA PRO A 61 2.23 -6.13 27.53
C PRO A 61 1.60 -6.93 26.39
N THR A 62 0.38 -7.41 26.61
CA THR A 62 -0.41 -8.10 25.60
C THR A 62 -1.34 -7.10 24.92
N PHE A 63 -1.28 -7.04 23.61
CA PHE A 63 -2.21 -6.24 22.83
C PHE A 63 -3.17 -7.13 22.05
N HIS A 64 -4.44 -6.78 22.09
CA HIS A 64 -5.49 -7.48 21.35
C HIS A 64 -6.01 -6.56 20.24
N PHE A 65 -5.72 -6.94 19.00
CA PHE A 65 -6.21 -6.26 17.81
C PHE A 65 -6.96 -7.24 16.92
N PRO A 66 -7.98 -6.77 16.18
CA PRO A 66 -8.61 -7.59 15.14
C PRO A 66 -7.54 -8.09 14.18
N GLN A 67 -7.56 -9.38 13.85
CA GLN A 67 -6.63 -9.97 12.91
C GLN A 67 -7.16 -9.86 11.48
N PRO A 68 -6.28 -9.80 10.47
CA PRO A 68 -6.72 -9.83 9.08
C PRO A 68 -7.44 -11.15 8.78
N LYS A 69 -8.44 -11.10 7.90
CA LYS A 69 -9.06 -12.31 7.37
C LYS A 69 -8.09 -12.96 6.39
N ILE A 70 -7.82 -14.24 6.62
CA ILE A 70 -6.91 -15.04 5.79
C ILE A 70 -7.71 -16.21 5.23
N ASP A 71 -7.71 -16.35 3.91
CA ASP A 71 -8.25 -17.55 3.26
C ASP A 71 -7.30 -18.73 3.51
N GLU A 72 -7.79 -19.76 4.20
CA GLU A 72 -6.99 -20.93 4.58
C GLU A 72 -6.41 -21.66 3.37
N SER A 73 -7.13 -21.69 2.24
CA SER A 73 -6.65 -22.36 1.02
C SER A 73 -5.51 -21.59 0.38
N VAL A 74 -5.60 -20.25 0.34
CA VAL A 74 -4.52 -19.39 -0.15
C VAL A 74 -3.30 -19.50 0.76
N GLN A 75 -3.50 -19.40 2.08
CA GLN A 75 -2.42 -19.56 3.05
C GLN A 75 -1.73 -20.91 2.89
N LYS A 76 -2.50 -21.99 2.77
CA LYS A 76 -1.95 -23.33 2.56
C LYS A 76 -1.13 -23.42 1.27
N ARG A 77 -1.57 -22.83 0.16
CA ARG A 77 -0.79 -22.80 -1.09
C ARG A 77 0.58 -22.15 -0.92
N HIS A 78 0.63 -21.01 -0.22
CA HIS A 78 1.91 -20.37 0.10
C HIS A 78 2.77 -21.27 0.99
N LEU A 79 2.21 -21.80 2.07
CA LEU A 79 2.96 -22.67 2.98
C LEU A 79 3.46 -23.94 2.28
N ASP A 80 2.63 -24.62 1.50
CA ASP A 80 3.01 -25.84 0.77
C ASP A 80 4.12 -25.57 -0.25
N GLN A 81 4.14 -24.39 -0.89
CA GLN A 81 5.18 -24.04 -1.85
C GLN A 81 6.54 -23.72 -1.19
N TYR A 82 6.54 -23.07 -0.02
CA TYR A 82 7.79 -22.58 0.60
C TYR A 82 8.20 -23.34 1.86
N SER A 83 7.34 -24.22 2.39
CA SER A 83 7.72 -25.15 3.46
C SER A 83 8.60 -26.23 2.86
N HIS A 84 9.88 -25.95 2.82
CA HIS A 84 10.90 -26.97 2.60
C HIS A 84 11.44 -27.36 3.97
N ASN A 85 11.95 -28.58 4.11
CA ASN A 85 12.60 -29.06 5.35
C ASN A 85 13.94 -28.32 5.58
N GLU A 86 13.89 -27.00 5.62
CA GLU A 86 15.04 -26.11 5.72
C GLU A 86 15.20 -25.56 7.13
N ASN A 87 16.47 -25.39 7.47
CA ASN A 87 16.94 -24.56 8.57
C ASN A 87 17.50 -23.30 7.89
N PRO A 88 16.98 -22.09 8.16
CA PRO A 88 16.03 -21.72 9.20
C PRO A 88 14.55 -22.02 8.85
N PRO A 89 13.65 -22.00 9.86
CA PRO A 89 12.22 -22.19 9.65
C PRO A 89 11.64 -21.15 8.69
N LEU A 90 10.60 -21.55 7.96
CA LEU A 90 9.85 -20.69 7.06
C LEU A 90 9.37 -19.43 7.80
N SER A 91 9.74 -18.27 7.28
CA SER A 91 9.37 -16.96 7.83
C SER A 91 8.64 -16.14 6.79
N LEU A 92 7.56 -15.48 7.21
CA LEU A 92 6.87 -14.49 6.39
C LEU A 92 7.70 -13.21 6.37
N LYS A 93 8.25 -12.87 5.21
CA LYS A 93 9.15 -11.71 5.06
C LYS A 93 8.37 -10.45 4.76
N THR A 94 8.90 -9.33 5.25
CA THR A 94 8.37 -8.00 4.98
C THR A 94 9.31 -7.26 4.04
N TYR A 95 8.78 -6.85 2.91
CA TYR A 95 9.46 -5.98 1.95
C TYR A 95 8.78 -4.62 1.92
N PHE A 96 9.52 -3.62 1.47
CA PHE A 96 9.00 -2.27 1.25
C PHE A 96 9.35 -1.81 -0.15
N VAL A 97 8.38 -1.23 -0.87
CA VAL A 97 8.62 -0.59 -2.17
C VAL A 97 8.65 0.92 -1.96
N LEU A 98 9.87 1.46 -1.86
CA LEU A 98 10.15 2.86 -1.59
C LEU A 98 10.08 3.70 -2.87
N ASP A 99 9.39 4.83 -2.81
CA ASP A 99 9.43 5.88 -3.83
C ASP A 99 10.61 6.83 -3.58
N ALA A 100 11.72 6.64 -4.32
CA ALA A 100 12.92 7.47 -4.16
C ALA A 100 12.67 8.95 -4.45
N ASN A 101 11.66 9.28 -5.27
CA ASN A 101 11.33 10.67 -5.59
C ASN A 101 10.84 11.45 -4.36
N LYS A 102 10.39 10.75 -3.31
CA LYS A 102 9.92 11.37 -2.06
C LYS A 102 11.03 11.59 -1.03
N ILE A 103 12.27 11.14 -1.30
CA ILE A 103 13.39 11.23 -0.36
C ILE A 103 14.39 12.32 -0.80
N GLN A 104 14.46 13.40 -0.02
CA GLN A 104 15.26 14.61 -0.34
C GLN A 104 16.76 14.33 -0.58
N PHE A 105 17.34 13.32 0.09
CA PHE A 105 18.76 12.96 -0.02
C PHE A 105 18.98 11.49 -0.33
N PHE A 106 18.14 10.91 -1.20
CA PHE A 106 18.17 9.49 -1.53
C PHE A 106 19.56 8.93 -1.92
N HIS A 107 20.38 9.73 -2.59
CA HIS A 107 21.74 9.33 -3.02
C HIS A 107 22.73 9.11 -1.86
N SER A 108 22.43 9.66 -0.69
CA SER A 108 23.21 9.50 0.54
C SER A 108 22.64 8.40 1.44
N LEU A 109 21.46 7.86 1.11
CA LEU A 109 20.81 6.80 1.86
C LEU A 109 21.69 5.55 1.80
N SER A 110 22.10 5.06 2.97
CA SER A 110 22.89 3.84 3.11
C SER A 110 22.14 2.89 4.02
N LEU A 111 21.64 1.79 3.45
CA LEU A 111 20.97 0.73 4.17
C LEU A 111 21.84 -0.55 4.16
N LYS A 112 21.91 -1.25 5.28
CA LYS A 112 22.34 -2.65 5.41
C LYS A 112 21.34 -3.57 4.71
N ALA A 113 20.06 -3.18 4.65
CA ALA A 113 19.01 -3.90 3.94
C ALA A 113 19.34 -4.11 2.45
N LYS A 114 18.99 -5.29 1.92
CA LYS A 114 19.06 -5.53 0.47
C LYS A 114 18.08 -4.58 -0.23
N MET A 115 18.57 -3.84 -1.22
CA MET A 115 17.81 -2.82 -1.91
C MET A 115 18.11 -2.81 -3.42
N LYS A 116 17.07 -2.69 -4.25
CA LYS A 116 17.24 -2.68 -5.72
C LYS A 116 16.16 -1.88 -6.44
N SER A 117 16.57 -1.05 -7.41
CA SER A 117 15.65 -0.31 -8.27
C SER A 117 14.84 -1.27 -9.15
N LEU A 118 13.52 -1.05 -9.24
CA LEU A 118 12.66 -1.79 -10.16
C LEU A 118 12.85 -1.34 -11.63
N PHE A 119 13.51 -0.21 -11.86
CA PHE A 119 13.94 0.21 -13.20
C PHE A 119 15.32 -0.40 -13.54
N GLN A 120 15.58 -0.64 -14.84
CA GLN A 120 16.78 -1.32 -15.31
C GLN A 120 17.40 -0.65 -16.54
N GLY A 121 18.66 -0.99 -16.78
CA GLY A 121 19.45 -0.50 -17.90
C GLY A 121 19.64 1.02 -17.83
N LYS A 122 19.93 1.62 -18.98
CA LYS A 122 20.18 3.06 -19.08
C LYS A 122 19.04 3.91 -18.50
N PHE A 123 17.79 3.50 -18.73
CA PHE A 123 16.64 4.19 -18.15
C PHE A 123 16.67 4.16 -16.61
N GLY A 124 16.97 3.00 -16.01
CA GLY A 124 17.11 2.87 -14.56
C GLY A 124 18.26 3.70 -14.00
N ASP A 125 19.40 3.73 -14.68
CA ASP A 125 20.55 4.54 -14.27
C ASP A 125 20.22 6.04 -14.31
N ASP A 126 19.62 6.50 -15.41
CA ASP A 126 19.24 7.91 -15.63
C ASP A 126 18.13 8.37 -14.67
N THR A 127 17.29 7.45 -14.17
CA THR A 127 16.14 7.74 -13.29
C THR A 127 16.31 7.24 -11.85
N ALA A 128 17.52 6.83 -11.46
CA ALA A 128 17.79 6.21 -10.17
C ALA A 128 17.30 7.03 -8.96
N LYS A 129 17.27 8.36 -9.05
CA LYS A 129 16.81 9.26 -7.97
C LYS A 129 15.29 9.33 -7.80
N VAL A 130 14.54 8.87 -8.79
CA VAL A 130 13.07 8.95 -8.83
C VAL A 130 12.41 7.59 -9.07
N ALA A 131 13.22 6.53 -9.09
CA ALA A 131 12.77 5.17 -9.32
C ALA A 131 12.16 4.56 -8.06
N PRO A 132 11.22 3.61 -8.19
CA PRO A 132 10.82 2.77 -7.08
C PRO A 132 11.90 1.72 -6.76
N TYR A 133 12.15 1.48 -5.47
CA TYR A 133 13.11 0.50 -4.98
C TYR A 133 12.44 -0.55 -4.09
N LEU A 134 12.74 -1.82 -4.35
CA LEU A 134 12.41 -2.89 -3.42
C LEU A 134 13.48 -2.95 -2.32
N ILE A 135 13.05 -2.99 -1.07
CA ILE A 135 13.88 -3.11 0.13
C ILE A 135 13.41 -4.32 0.94
N GLU A 136 14.33 -5.17 1.39
CA GLU A 136 14.03 -6.20 2.40
C GLU A 136 14.09 -5.56 3.79
N VAL A 137 12.96 -5.53 4.50
CA VAL A 137 12.93 -4.93 5.84
C VAL A 137 13.54 -5.92 6.82
N ILE A 138 14.80 -5.67 7.20
CA ILE A 138 15.53 -6.51 8.14
C ILE A 138 15.13 -6.15 9.58
N ARG A 139 14.83 -7.17 10.36
CA ARG A 139 14.68 -7.07 11.81
C ARG A 139 16.06 -7.16 12.47
N ASP A 140 16.54 -6.05 13.01
CA ASP A 140 17.70 -6.07 13.91
C ASP A 140 17.19 -6.25 15.35
N GLU A 141 17.16 -7.50 15.85
CA GLU A 141 16.66 -7.81 17.20
C GLU A 141 17.46 -7.12 18.31
N ALA A 142 18.73 -6.82 18.08
CA ALA A 142 19.57 -6.11 19.04
C ALA A 142 19.32 -4.60 19.04
N HIS A 143 18.87 -4.05 17.91
CA HIS A 143 18.68 -2.62 17.68
C HIS A 143 17.30 -2.29 17.12
N ILE A 144 16.27 -2.95 17.64
CA ILE A 144 14.90 -2.89 17.10
C ILE A 144 14.40 -1.45 16.95
N HIS A 145 14.77 -0.55 17.87
CA HIS A 145 14.35 0.87 17.90
C HIS A 145 15.30 1.83 17.17
N THR A 146 16.43 1.34 16.66
CA THR A 146 17.41 2.13 15.89
C THR A 146 17.67 1.52 14.50
N GLY A 147 16.83 0.57 14.09
CA GLY A 147 16.86 -0.03 12.76
C GLY A 147 16.62 1.00 11.65
N GLU A 148 17.13 0.71 10.47
CA GLU A 148 17.20 1.69 9.38
C GLU A 148 15.81 2.10 8.86
N MET A 149 14.82 1.22 8.95
CA MET A 149 13.47 1.44 8.45
C MET A 149 12.49 1.96 9.53
N MET A 150 12.96 2.31 10.73
CA MET A 150 12.10 2.74 11.84
C MET A 150 11.32 4.01 11.54
N GLY A 151 11.94 4.93 10.80
CA GLY A 151 11.29 6.18 10.42
C GLY A 151 10.00 5.96 9.63
N LEU A 152 9.77 4.80 8.99
CA LEU A 152 8.52 4.52 8.28
C LEU A 152 7.28 4.65 9.17
N PHE A 153 7.42 4.49 10.48
CA PHE A 153 6.33 4.58 11.45
C PHE A 153 6.42 5.81 12.34
N SER A 154 7.30 6.76 12.01
CA SER A 154 7.53 7.95 12.81
C SER A 154 6.98 9.22 12.18
N LEU A 155 6.64 10.19 13.02
CA LEU A 155 6.41 11.57 12.60
C LEU A 155 7.72 12.19 12.10
N LYS A 156 7.60 13.16 11.20
CA LYS A 156 8.74 13.92 10.67
C LYS A 156 9.48 14.69 11.76
N SER A 157 8.80 15.05 12.85
CA SER A 157 9.40 15.63 14.06
C SER A 157 10.44 14.74 14.74
N ALA A 158 10.39 13.42 14.52
CA ALA A 158 11.38 12.48 15.03
C ALA A 158 12.73 12.53 14.30
N LEU A 159 12.83 13.30 13.20
CA LEU A 159 14.07 13.57 12.45
C LEU A 159 14.77 12.32 11.89
N HIS A 160 14.01 11.27 11.59
CA HIS A 160 14.49 10.11 10.83
C HIS A 160 14.57 10.41 9.32
N GLU A 161 15.37 9.63 8.58
CA GLU A 161 15.43 9.71 7.10
C GLU A 161 14.10 9.33 6.44
N PHE A 162 13.31 8.50 7.13
CA PHE A 162 11.96 8.11 6.74
C PHE A 162 10.94 8.71 7.70
N ASN A 163 9.71 8.90 7.24
CA ASN A 163 8.57 9.33 8.04
C ASN A 163 7.27 8.80 7.43
N TRP A 164 6.25 8.69 8.27
CA TRP A 164 4.92 8.25 7.90
C TRP A 164 4.20 9.25 6.98
N GLU A 165 4.33 10.55 7.27
CA GLU A 165 3.58 11.65 6.65
C GLU A 165 3.86 11.78 5.14
N ASP A 166 5.09 11.48 4.71
CA ASP A 166 5.51 11.61 3.31
C ASP A 166 4.99 10.44 2.44
N ASN A 167 4.27 9.45 2.99
CA ASN A 167 3.67 8.33 2.25
C ASN A 167 4.69 7.64 1.32
N LEU A 168 5.80 7.20 1.90
CA LEU A 168 7.03 6.87 1.18
C LEU A 168 6.95 5.61 0.30
N GLY A 169 5.92 4.79 0.45
CA GLY A 169 5.85 3.52 -0.26
C GLY A 169 4.84 2.56 0.31
N ILE A 170 4.91 1.31 -0.13
CA ILE A 170 4.02 0.23 0.28
C ILE A 170 4.78 -0.94 0.89
N PHE A 171 4.13 -1.66 1.79
CA PHE A 171 4.62 -2.91 2.36
C PHE A 171 4.14 -4.10 1.53
N ILE A 172 4.95 -5.16 1.52
CA ILE A 172 4.63 -6.44 0.90
C ILE A 172 4.99 -7.54 1.89
N HIS A 173 4.05 -8.45 2.09
CA HIS A 173 4.33 -9.74 2.70
C HIS A 173 4.51 -10.81 1.64
N SER A 174 5.55 -11.62 1.81
CA SER A 174 5.84 -12.73 0.92
C SER A 174 6.68 -13.79 1.64
N TYR A 175 6.41 -15.04 1.31
CA TYR A 175 7.29 -16.16 1.68
C TYR A 175 8.42 -16.38 0.67
N ALA A 176 8.34 -15.73 -0.51
CA ALA A 176 9.37 -15.81 -1.53
C ALA A 176 10.62 -15.01 -1.14
N ASP A 177 11.76 -15.36 -1.74
CA ASP A 177 13.00 -14.59 -1.60
C ASP A 177 12.93 -13.23 -2.32
N PHE A 178 13.89 -12.36 -2.00
CA PHE A 178 13.96 -11.01 -2.54
C PHE A 178 14.00 -10.99 -4.07
N ASP A 179 14.75 -11.89 -4.70
CA ASP A 179 14.92 -11.88 -6.15
C ASP A 179 13.64 -12.33 -6.85
N SER A 180 12.93 -13.31 -6.29
CA SER A 180 11.60 -13.73 -6.74
C SER A 180 10.57 -12.59 -6.68
N VAL A 181 10.50 -11.88 -5.55
CA VAL A 181 9.63 -10.70 -5.39
C VAL A 181 10.05 -9.58 -6.35
N TYR A 182 11.34 -9.30 -6.46
CA TYR A 182 11.89 -8.29 -7.37
C TYR A 182 11.51 -8.54 -8.84
N GLN A 183 11.70 -9.79 -9.31
CA GLN A 183 11.37 -10.17 -10.68
C GLN A 183 9.88 -10.09 -10.96
N HIS A 184 9.04 -10.31 -9.95
CA HIS A 184 7.61 -10.12 -10.07
C HIS A 184 7.23 -8.65 -10.19
N LEU A 185 7.67 -7.84 -9.24
CA LEU A 185 7.28 -6.42 -9.15
C LEU A 185 7.77 -5.58 -10.32
N ARG A 186 8.96 -5.86 -10.88
CA ARG A 186 9.52 -5.07 -12.00
C ARG A 186 8.67 -5.07 -13.28
N LYS A 187 7.66 -5.95 -13.37
CA LYS A 187 6.74 -6.04 -14.51
C LYS A 187 5.75 -4.88 -14.56
N PHE A 188 5.49 -4.23 -13.42
CA PHE A 188 4.37 -3.29 -13.27
C PHE A 188 4.69 -1.79 -13.37
N PRO A 189 5.90 -1.27 -13.05
CA PRO A 189 6.13 0.17 -13.05
C PRO A 189 5.87 0.88 -14.39
N MET A 190 5.98 0.15 -15.50
CA MET A 190 5.78 0.67 -16.84
C MET A 190 4.94 -0.33 -17.65
N LEU A 191 3.72 0.08 -17.99
CA LEU A 191 2.73 -0.77 -18.68
C LEU A 191 2.34 -0.14 -20.01
N GLN A 192 2.09 -0.96 -21.02
CA GLN A 192 1.41 -0.51 -22.23
C GLN A 192 -0.10 -0.63 -22.04
N ASP A 193 -0.85 0.30 -22.62
CA ASP A 193 -2.29 0.10 -22.82
C ASP A 193 -2.59 -0.76 -24.04
N GLU A 194 -3.88 -1.06 -24.25
CA GLU A 194 -4.39 -1.88 -25.36
C GLU A 194 -4.09 -1.26 -26.75
N ARG A 195 -3.67 0.02 -26.79
CA ARG A 195 -3.31 0.77 -28.00
C ARG A 195 -1.79 0.91 -28.14
N GLY A 196 -1.01 0.30 -27.26
CA GLY A 196 0.45 0.32 -27.25
C GLY A 196 1.08 1.58 -26.66
N LYS A 197 0.30 2.48 -26.05
CA LYS A 197 0.83 3.67 -25.39
C LYS A 197 1.35 3.30 -24.01
N TRP A 198 2.55 3.77 -23.69
CA TRP A 198 3.19 3.54 -22.40
C TRP A 198 2.62 4.45 -21.30
N HIS A 199 2.42 3.85 -20.12
CA HIS A 199 1.96 4.51 -18.90
C HIS A 199 2.88 4.14 -17.72
N PHE A 200 3.14 5.12 -16.86
CA PHE A 200 3.78 4.88 -15.57
C PHE A 200 2.72 4.46 -14.56
N PHE A 201 2.79 3.20 -14.13
CA PHE A 201 1.89 2.70 -13.10
C PHE A 201 2.61 2.74 -11.74
N ARG A 202 2.36 3.81 -11.00
CA ARG A 202 2.95 4.06 -9.67
C ARG A 202 2.26 3.24 -8.59
N PHE A 203 2.14 1.92 -8.77
CA PHE A 203 1.50 1.02 -7.81
C PHE A 203 2.14 1.06 -6.40
N TYR A 204 3.35 1.59 -6.30
CA TYR A 204 4.09 1.76 -5.05
C TYR A 204 3.72 3.05 -4.30
N ASP A 205 2.89 3.92 -4.87
CA ASP A 205 2.26 4.99 -4.11
C ASP A 205 1.07 4.43 -3.32
N PRO A 206 0.96 4.68 -1.99
CA PRO A 206 -0.10 4.13 -1.16
C PRO A 206 -1.52 4.38 -1.67
N LYS A 207 -1.78 5.59 -2.18
CA LYS A 207 -3.10 5.96 -2.70
C LYS A 207 -3.38 5.20 -4.00
N VAL A 208 -2.42 5.20 -4.92
CA VAL A 208 -2.54 4.51 -6.21
C VAL A 208 -2.76 3.01 -6.01
N LEU A 209 -2.04 2.37 -5.08
CA LEU A 209 -2.23 0.95 -4.75
C LEU A 209 -3.67 0.68 -4.29
N ARG A 210 -4.15 1.44 -3.29
CA ARG A 210 -5.49 1.30 -2.74
C ARG A 210 -6.55 1.45 -3.82
N ASP A 211 -6.44 2.49 -4.64
CA ASP A 211 -7.39 2.76 -5.71
C ASP A 211 -7.37 1.62 -6.73
N TYR A 212 -6.18 1.14 -7.10
CA TYR A 212 -6.03 0.02 -8.03
C TYR A 212 -6.65 -1.27 -7.50
N LEU A 213 -6.32 -1.68 -6.27
CA LEU A 213 -6.87 -2.90 -5.66
C LEU A 213 -8.40 -2.84 -5.57
N ASN A 214 -8.97 -1.68 -5.27
CA ASN A 214 -10.43 -1.48 -5.31
C ASN A 214 -11.00 -1.62 -6.73
N ILE A 215 -10.31 -1.15 -7.76
CA ILE A 215 -10.74 -1.27 -9.16
C ILE A 215 -10.75 -2.75 -9.61
N ILE A 216 -9.76 -3.53 -9.17
CA ILE A 216 -9.60 -4.93 -9.60
C ILE A 216 -10.15 -5.97 -8.60
N ALA A 217 -10.79 -5.55 -7.51
CA ALA A 217 -11.24 -6.45 -6.43
C ALA A 217 -12.16 -7.59 -6.90
N LYS A 218 -12.87 -7.39 -8.00
CA LYS A 218 -13.82 -8.34 -8.61
C LYS A 218 -13.29 -8.96 -9.90
N ARG A 219 -11.99 -8.83 -10.16
CA ARG A 219 -11.32 -9.25 -11.40
C ARG A 219 -10.27 -10.31 -11.08
N PRO A 220 -10.66 -11.59 -10.93
CA PRO A 220 -9.76 -12.64 -10.49
C PRO A 220 -8.53 -12.77 -11.40
N GLU A 221 -8.66 -12.59 -12.71
CA GLU A 221 -7.55 -12.62 -13.67
C GLU A 221 -6.49 -11.52 -13.44
N LYS A 222 -6.93 -10.33 -13.00
CA LYS A 222 -6.05 -9.20 -12.68
C LYS A 222 -5.38 -9.39 -11.33
N LEU A 223 -6.14 -9.83 -10.33
CA LEU A 223 -5.62 -10.18 -9.01
C LEU A 223 -4.60 -11.31 -9.08
N HIS A 224 -4.91 -12.36 -9.84
CA HIS A 224 -4.02 -13.48 -10.14
C HIS A 224 -2.68 -12.97 -10.65
N LYS A 225 -2.72 -12.05 -11.63
CA LYS A 225 -1.52 -11.48 -12.21
C LYS A 225 -0.76 -10.58 -11.24
N PHE A 226 -1.45 -9.68 -10.55
CA PHE A 226 -0.82 -8.66 -9.71
C PHE A 226 -0.19 -9.26 -8.45
N PHE A 227 -0.84 -10.24 -7.82
CA PHE A 227 -0.27 -10.96 -6.67
C PHE A 227 0.72 -12.08 -7.07
N GLY A 228 0.73 -12.49 -8.34
CA GLY A 228 1.57 -13.61 -8.79
C GLY A 228 1.08 -14.94 -8.23
N TYR A 229 -0.23 -15.18 -8.31
CA TYR A 229 -0.95 -16.29 -7.68
C TYR A 229 -0.47 -17.68 -8.14
N ASP A 230 -0.02 -17.82 -9.41
CA ASP A 230 0.57 -19.08 -9.92
C ASP A 230 1.77 -19.55 -9.11
N ASN A 231 2.61 -18.59 -8.70
CA ASN A 231 3.86 -18.86 -8.00
C ASN A 231 3.80 -18.40 -6.55
N ASN A 232 2.60 -18.11 -6.03
CA ASN A 232 2.34 -17.66 -4.66
C ASN A 232 3.35 -16.59 -4.21
N ILE A 233 3.57 -15.55 -5.03
CA ILE A 233 4.63 -14.56 -4.79
C ILE A 233 4.23 -13.58 -3.69
N ILE A 234 3.15 -12.82 -3.88
CA ILE A 234 2.69 -11.83 -2.91
C ILE A 234 1.64 -12.48 -2.01
N TYR A 235 1.93 -12.54 -0.72
CA TYR A 235 0.97 -13.00 0.29
C TYR A 235 -0.03 -11.90 0.67
N ALA A 236 0.47 -10.67 0.84
CA ALA A 236 -0.36 -9.50 1.10
C ALA A 236 0.34 -8.22 0.68
N PHE A 237 -0.46 -7.18 0.43
CA PHE A 237 0.01 -5.80 0.33
C PHE A 237 -0.40 -5.00 1.56
N GLY A 238 0.46 -4.10 2.02
CA GLY A 238 0.18 -3.16 3.09
C GLY A 238 0.45 -1.72 2.65
N SER A 239 -0.36 -0.77 3.11
CA SER A 239 -0.14 0.65 2.80
C SER A 239 -0.67 1.55 3.92
N GLY A 240 0.21 2.42 4.44
CA GLY A 240 -0.19 3.52 5.32
C GLY A 240 -0.64 4.72 4.50
N PHE A 241 -1.76 5.34 4.87
CA PHE A 241 -2.22 6.60 4.29
C PHE A 241 -3.05 7.39 5.30
N GLY A 242 -2.68 8.64 5.53
CA GLY A 242 -3.33 9.46 6.56
C GLY A 242 -3.12 8.84 7.95
N ASP A 243 -4.20 8.63 8.70
CA ASP A 243 -4.22 8.01 10.02
C ASP A 243 -4.65 6.53 9.97
N SER A 244 -4.47 5.87 8.83
CA SER A 244 -4.92 4.49 8.63
C SER A 244 -3.86 3.61 7.97
N PHE A 245 -3.86 2.33 8.31
CA PHE A 245 -3.06 1.30 7.65
C PHE A 245 -3.99 0.25 7.04
N HIS A 246 -3.86 0.03 5.74
CA HIS A 246 -4.66 -0.93 4.99
C HIS A 246 -3.80 -2.15 4.63
N TYR A 247 -4.37 -3.35 4.82
CA TYR A 247 -3.70 -4.62 4.56
C TYR A 247 -4.60 -5.55 3.75
N TYR A 248 -4.13 -5.93 2.57
CA TYR A 248 -4.91 -6.63 1.54
C TYR A 248 -4.45 -8.06 1.38
N THR A 249 -5.38 -9.00 1.54
CA THR A 249 -5.17 -10.44 1.34
C THR A 249 -6.10 -10.96 0.26
N LEU A 250 -5.64 -11.98 -0.47
CA LEU A 250 -6.47 -12.64 -1.48
C LEU A 250 -7.38 -13.68 -0.85
N LYS A 251 -8.60 -13.73 -1.35
CA LYS A 251 -9.46 -14.91 -1.27
C LYS A 251 -9.06 -15.90 -2.35
N ALA A 252 -9.44 -17.17 -2.18
CA ALA A 252 -9.25 -18.17 -3.22
C ALA A 252 -9.85 -17.69 -4.55
N LEU A 253 -9.04 -17.71 -5.61
CA LEU A 253 -9.51 -17.42 -6.95
C LEU A 253 -10.12 -18.69 -7.55
N PRO A 254 -11.09 -18.59 -8.49
CA PRO A 254 -11.61 -19.75 -9.20
C PRO A 254 -10.50 -20.58 -9.83
N GLU A 255 -10.59 -21.92 -9.76
CA GLU A 255 -9.51 -22.83 -10.18
C GLU A 255 -9.09 -22.69 -11.65
N ASP A 256 -10.01 -22.25 -12.51
CA ASP A 256 -9.82 -22.01 -13.94
C ASP A 256 -9.35 -20.59 -14.28
N THR A 257 -9.10 -19.74 -13.27
CA THR A 257 -8.60 -18.38 -13.46
C THR A 257 -7.22 -18.41 -14.10
N LEU A 258 -7.10 -17.74 -15.25
CA LEU A 258 -5.83 -17.51 -15.92
C LEU A 258 -5.32 -16.09 -15.65
N PRO A 259 -4.00 -15.88 -15.54
CA PRO A 259 -3.44 -14.56 -15.33
C PRO A 259 -3.72 -13.65 -16.53
N ALA A 260 -4.16 -12.43 -16.25
CA ALA A 260 -4.22 -11.38 -17.25
C ALA A 260 -2.83 -11.03 -17.83
N SER A 261 -2.83 -10.45 -19.02
CA SER A 261 -1.62 -9.86 -19.60
C SER A 261 -1.14 -8.64 -18.80
N VAL A 262 0.17 -8.37 -18.85
CA VAL A 262 0.80 -7.20 -18.21
C VAL A 262 0.55 -5.96 -19.08
N VAL A 263 -0.70 -5.51 -19.10
CA VAL A 263 -1.17 -4.34 -19.84
C VAL A 263 -2.18 -3.58 -18.99
N MET A 264 -2.21 -2.26 -19.18
CA MET A 264 -3.22 -1.39 -18.59
C MET A 264 -4.45 -1.38 -19.50
N THR A 265 -5.54 -2.02 -19.09
CA THR A 265 -6.75 -2.12 -19.90
C THR A 265 -7.51 -0.80 -19.91
N ASP A 266 -8.34 -0.56 -20.94
CA ASP A 266 -9.22 0.61 -20.98
C ASP A 266 -10.14 0.63 -19.73
N TRP A 267 -10.56 -0.54 -19.23
CA TRP A 267 -11.31 -0.67 -17.97
C TRP A 267 -10.54 -0.15 -16.74
N GLU A 268 -9.26 -0.49 -16.59
CA GLU A 268 -8.45 0.01 -15.46
C GLU A 268 -8.28 1.53 -15.55
N LEU A 269 -8.03 2.05 -16.76
CA LEU A 269 -7.93 3.50 -17.00
C LEU A 269 -9.22 4.23 -16.68
N GLU A 270 -10.37 3.68 -17.08
CA GLU A 270 -11.69 4.21 -16.74
C GLU A 270 -11.97 4.13 -15.24
N GLY A 271 -11.58 3.03 -14.58
CA GLY A 271 -11.66 2.87 -13.14
C GLY A 271 -10.90 3.96 -12.39
N PHE A 272 -9.66 4.26 -12.80
CA PHE A 272 -8.87 5.35 -12.23
C PHE A 272 -9.51 6.72 -12.46
N LYS A 273 -10.02 6.98 -13.67
CA LYS A 273 -10.72 8.24 -13.97
C LYS A 273 -11.96 8.42 -13.10
N ASN A 274 -12.76 7.36 -12.95
CA ASN A 274 -13.96 7.37 -12.12
C ASN A 274 -13.61 7.62 -10.65
N LYS A 275 -12.61 6.91 -10.10
CA LYS A 275 -12.14 7.14 -8.73
C LYS A 275 -11.68 8.58 -8.50
N LYS A 276 -10.86 9.12 -9.41
CA LYS A 276 -10.43 10.52 -9.37
C LYS A 276 -11.61 11.50 -9.46
N TRP A 277 -12.59 11.20 -10.29
CA TRP A 277 -13.80 12.01 -10.41
C TRP A 277 -14.59 12.02 -9.10
N LEU A 278 -14.84 10.86 -8.49
CA LEU A 278 -15.56 10.77 -7.21
C LEU A 278 -14.89 11.59 -6.09
N GLU A 279 -13.55 11.61 -6.04
CA GLU A 279 -12.79 12.45 -5.12
C GLU A 279 -12.98 13.95 -5.44
N THR A 280 -12.73 14.34 -6.69
CA THR A 280 -12.88 15.74 -7.15
C THR A 280 -14.31 16.26 -6.94
N ARG A 281 -15.31 15.40 -7.15
CA ARG A 281 -16.72 15.70 -6.94
C ARG A 281 -17.03 15.97 -5.48
N GLN A 282 -16.40 15.21 -4.56
CA GLN A 282 -16.55 15.45 -3.13
C GLN A 282 -15.88 16.77 -2.73
N ASP A 283 -14.67 17.05 -3.23
CA ASP A 283 -13.97 18.31 -2.98
C ASP A 283 -14.81 19.52 -3.43
N TYR A 284 -15.43 19.44 -4.63
CA TYR A 284 -16.35 20.47 -5.12
C TYR A 284 -17.59 20.61 -4.25
N LEU A 285 -18.18 19.50 -3.80
CA LEU A 285 -19.32 19.56 -2.88
C LEU A 285 -18.92 20.26 -1.58
N ASP A 286 -17.78 19.90 -1.00
CA ASP A 286 -17.28 20.47 0.25
C ASP A 286 -16.97 21.97 0.09
N GLU A 287 -16.39 22.39 -1.04
CA GLU A 287 -16.13 23.80 -1.34
C GLU A 287 -17.43 24.60 -1.54
N ILE A 288 -18.41 24.05 -2.28
CA ILE A 288 -19.73 24.66 -2.45
C ILE A 288 -20.41 24.80 -1.09
N TRP A 289 -20.35 23.74 -0.27
CA TRP A 289 -20.98 23.71 1.03
C TRP A 289 -20.35 24.71 1.99
N LEU A 290 -19.02 24.83 2.00
CA LEU A 290 -18.30 25.76 2.86
C LEU A 290 -18.61 27.22 2.52
N ASN A 291 -18.73 27.56 1.23
CA ASN A 291 -18.84 28.94 0.77
C ASN A 291 -20.28 29.41 0.49
N TYR A 292 -21.22 28.49 0.25
CA TYR A 292 -22.58 28.82 -0.20
C TYR A 292 -23.68 28.09 0.57
N ASN A 293 -23.36 27.53 1.74
CA ASN A 293 -24.29 26.79 2.61
C ASN A 293 -25.64 27.48 2.79
N ASP A 294 -25.64 28.80 2.98
CA ASP A 294 -26.87 29.58 3.25
C ASP A 294 -27.90 29.50 2.10
N ASN A 295 -27.48 29.06 0.91
CA ASN A 295 -28.34 28.91 -0.28
C ASN A 295 -28.92 27.51 -0.45
N PHE A 296 -28.54 26.53 0.39
CA PHE A 296 -28.88 25.12 0.22
C PHE A 296 -29.45 24.49 1.49
N LEU A 297 -30.34 23.52 1.34
CA LEU A 297 -30.74 22.61 2.41
C LEU A 297 -29.86 21.36 2.39
N GLU A 298 -29.70 20.67 3.52
CA GLU A 298 -28.94 19.39 3.60
C GLU A 298 -29.38 18.38 2.52
N GLU A 299 -30.67 18.35 2.20
CA GLU A 299 -31.26 17.49 1.17
C GLU A 299 -30.77 17.82 -0.25
N ASP A 300 -30.29 19.04 -0.50
CA ASP A 300 -29.78 19.48 -1.81
C ASP A 300 -28.39 18.91 -2.13
N LYS A 301 -27.67 18.33 -1.16
CA LYS A 301 -26.35 17.74 -1.40
C LYS A 301 -26.38 16.69 -2.51
N ASN A 302 -27.36 15.78 -2.47
CA ASN A 302 -27.51 14.75 -3.49
C ASN A 302 -27.78 15.35 -4.88
N ARG A 303 -28.60 16.40 -4.93
CA ARG A 303 -28.91 17.11 -6.17
C ARG A 303 -27.69 17.86 -6.73
N LEU A 304 -26.85 18.43 -5.87
CA LEU A 304 -25.59 19.04 -6.27
C LEU A 304 -24.62 18.00 -6.85
N LEU A 305 -24.52 16.82 -6.23
CA LEU A 305 -23.73 15.71 -6.76
C LEU A 305 -24.23 15.28 -8.15
N ASP A 306 -25.56 15.15 -8.33
CA ASP A 306 -26.14 14.83 -9.64
C ASP A 306 -25.80 15.90 -10.69
N TYR A 307 -25.79 17.19 -10.31
CA TYR A 307 -25.40 18.27 -11.22
C TYR A 307 -23.93 18.22 -11.60
N LEU A 308 -23.05 17.90 -10.65
CA LEU A 308 -21.63 17.71 -10.93
C LEU A 308 -21.43 16.52 -11.89
N ASP A 309 -22.08 15.39 -11.64
CA ASP A 309 -22.00 14.20 -12.51
C ASP A 309 -22.51 14.51 -13.92
N ASN A 310 -23.64 15.20 -14.04
CA ASN A 310 -24.15 15.66 -15.33
C ASN A 310 -23.19 16.63 -16.03
N ALA A 311 -22.49 17.48 -15.27
CA ALA A 311 -21.59 18.46 -15.86
C ALA A 311 -20.40 17.78 -16.56
N VAL A 312 -19.87 16.71 -15.96
CA VAL A 312 -18.81 15.88 -16.53
C VAL A 312 -19.25 15.17 -17.79
N ILE A 313 -20.45 14.56 -17.76
CA ILE A 313 -21.03 13.86 -18.91
C ILE A 313 -21.14 14.79 -20.12
N HIS A 314 -21.43 16.07 -19.89
CA HIS A 314 -21.53 17.09 -20.94
C HIS A 314 -20.19 17.77 -21.29
N GLY A 315 -19.07 17.33 -20.70
CA GLY A 315 -17.73 17.82 -21.01
C GLY A 315 -17.39 19.20 -20.45
N TYR A 316 -18.05 19.63 -19.37
CA TYR A 316 -17.78 20.94 -18.75
C TYR A 316 -16.50 20.97 -17.90
N GLU A 317 -15.74 19.87 -17.83
CA GLU A 317 -14.47 19.80 -17.11
C GLU A 317 -13.37 20.68 -17.75
N ASP A 318 -13.45 20.91 -19.07
CA ASP A 318 -12.38 21.53 -19.86
C ASP A 318 -12.68 22.99 -20.25
N LYS A 319 -12.57 23.91 -19.27
CA LYS A 319 -12.25 25.32 -19.53
C LYS A 319 -11.35 25.90 -18.44
N LYS A 320 -10.14 25.35 -18.25
CA LYS A 320 -9.02 26.19 -17.83
C LYS A 320 -8.72 27.18 -18.96
N ARG A 321 -9.41 28.33 -18.97
CA ARG A 321 -8.91 29.52 -19.68
C ARG A 321 -7.53 29.80 -19.08
N SER A 322 -6.50 29.65 -19.91
CA SER A 322 -5.22 30.30 -19.69
C SER A 322 -5.47 31.80 -19.53
N PHE A 323 -5.60 32.26 -18.29
CA PHE A 323 -5.34 33.65 -17.99
C PHE A 323 -3.83 33.85 -18.13
N SER A 324 -3.39 34.10 -19.36
CA SER A 324 -2.12 34.76 -19.60
C SER A 324 -2.27 36.18 -19.05
N THR A 325 -1.80 36.41 -17.84
CA THR A 325 -1.53 37.77 -17.36
C THR A 325 -0.48 38.38 -18.28
N HIS A 326 -0.89 39.41 -19.03
CA HIS A 326 0.01 40.36 -19.67
C HIS A 326 0.59 41.31 -18.63
#